data_AF-A0A497MSB1-F1
#
_entry.id   AF-A0A497MSB1-F1
#
_cell.length_a   1.000
_cell.length_b   1.000
_cell.length_c   1.000
_cell.angle_alpha   90.00
_cell.angle_beta   90.00
_cell.angle_gamma   90.00
#
_symmetry.space_group_name_H-M   'P 1'
#
loop_
_entity.id
_entity.type
_entity.pdbx_description
1 polymer ?
#
loop_
_entity_poly.entity_id
_entity_poly.type
_entity_poly.pdbx_seq_one_letter_code
_entity_poly.pdbx_strand_id
1 'polypeptide(L)'
;MPPQTEFPERIYTVKEWMEARKSISEGHKHRLRIEGSREFKEKTREALRFIKATGYYDFLRTYIRQIVEINGLSQLRESEAAVWLNSYCVKDAVDAASFIIQKAWQMKEYLDGKLYYDGNAELRAVEKRVEFLNKLKNKTREEKVRQRCEELLKQWSESVYL
;
A
#
# COMPACT_ATOMS: atom_id res chain seq x y z
N MET A 1 28.64 -11.25 -11.09
CA MET A 1 27.26 -11.30 -10.57
C MET A 1 26.34 -11.71 -11.72
N PRO A 2 25.38 -12.63 -11.53
CA PRO A 2 24.38 -12.90 -12.55
C PRO A 2 23.60 -11.61 -12.86
N PRO A 3 23.07 -11.44 -14.09
CA PRO A 3 22.27 -10.28 -14.43
C PRO A 3 21.03 -10.23 -13.52
N GLN A 4 20.81 -9.09 -12.86
CA GLN A 4 19.58 -8.83 -12.12
C GLN A 4 18.41 -8.86 -13.10
N THR A 5 17.36 -9.60 -12.74
CA THR A 5 16.12 -9.67 -13.49
C THR A 5 15.40 -8.34 -13.31
N GLU A 6 15.22 -7.61 -14.40
CA GLU A 6 14.48 -6.35 -14.37
C GLU A 6 13.00 -6.62 -14.03
N PHE A 7 12.43 -5.78 -13.18
CA PHE A 7 11.00 -5.86 -12.88
C PHE A 7 10.21 -5.46 -14.14
N PRO A 8 9.25 -6.29 -14.60
CA PRO A 8 8.59 -6.07 -15.88
C PRO A 8 7.75 -4.79 -15.87
N GLU A 9 7.59 -4.14 -17.03
CA GLU A 9 6.79 -2.92 -17.13
C GLU A 9 5.34 -3.14 -16.66
N ARG A 10 4.79 -4.33 -16.94
CA ARG A 10 3.44 -4.76 -16.58
C ARG A 10 3.39 -6.23 -16.18
N ILE A 11 2.34 -6.64 -15.46
CA ILE A 11 2.14 -8.02 -15.02
C ILE A 11 0.78 -8.52 -15.54
N TYR A 12 0.74 -9.02 -16.79
CA TYR A 12 -0.46 -9.59 -17.41
C TYR A 12 -0.35 -11.10 -17.66
N THR A 13 0.87 -11.60 -17.83
CA THR A 13 1.15 -13.00 -18.17
C THR A 13 1.84 -13.71 -17.02
N VAL A 14 1.76 -15.05 -17.01
CA VAL A 14 2.49 -15.89 -16.05
C VAL A 14 4.00 -15.63 -16.12
N LYS A 15 4.54 -15.39 -17.32
CA LYS A 15 5.95 -15.04 -17.52
C LYS A 15 6.32 -13.75 -16.80
N GLU A 16 5.58 -12.67 -17.05
CA GLU A 16 5.82 -11.37 -16.39
C GLU A 16 5.65 -11.50 -14.86
N TRP A 17 4.66 -12.27 -14.40
CA TRP A 17 4.48 -12.54 -12.96
C TRP A 17 5.70 -13.26 -12.36
N MET A 18 6.25 -14.27 -13.03
CA MET A 18 7.47 -14.95 -12.60
C MET A 18 8.69 -14.02 -12.58
N GLU A 19 8.84 -13.16 -13.58
CA GLU A 19 9.91 -12.16 -13.66
C GLU A 19 9.82 -11.15 -12.52
N ALA A 20 8.61 -10.63 -12.22
CA ALA A 20 8.38 -9.72 -11.10
C ALA A 20 8.79 -10.34 -9.76
N ARG A 21 8.41 -11.60 -9.51
CA ARG A 21 8.79 -12.34 -8.30
C ARG A 21 10.31 -12.53 -8.21
N LYS A 22 10.94 -12.93 -9.31
CA LYS A 22 12.39 -13.14 -9.36
C LYS A 22 13.13 -11.84 -9.07
N SER A 23 12.73 -10.74 -9.71
CA SER A 23 13.28 -9.41 -9.48
C SER A 23 13.22 -9.01 -7.99
N ILE A 24 12.06 -9.19 -7.34
CA ILE A 24 11.92 -8.93 -5.90
C ILE A 24 12.82 -9.83 -5.05
N SER A 25 12.91 -11.13 -5.38
CA SER A 25 13.77 -12.08 -4.65
C SER A 25 15.26 -11.73 -4.74
N GLU A 26 15.67 -11.06 -5.82
CA GLU A 26 17.02 -10.55 -6.04
C GLU A 26 17.27 -9.17 -5.37
N GLY A 27 16.27 -8.65 -4.63
CA GLY A 27 16.39 -7.43 -3.83
C GLY A 27 15.87 -6.16 -4.52
N HIS A 28 15.10 -6.29 -5.61
CA HIS A 28 14.54 -5.14 -6.32
C HIS A 28 13.67 -4.27 -5.40
N LYS A 29 13.83 -2.94 -5.55
CA LYS A 29 12.99 -1.92 -4.93
C LYS A 29 12.69 -0.84 -5.94
N HIS A 30 11.42 -0.52 -6.13
CA HIS A 30 11.00 0.55 -7.01
C HIS A 30 11.43 1.93 -6.48
N ARG A 31 11.76 2.81 -7.42
CA ARG A 31 11.71 4.25 -7.16
C ARG A 31 10.25 4.71 -7.22
N LEU A 32 9.60 4.78 -6.06
CA LEU A 32 8.19 5.15 -5.94
C LEU A 32 7.89 6.49 -6.64
N ARG A 33 6.93 6.48 -7.57
CA ARG A 33 6.42 7.68 -8.26
C ARG A 33 5.06 8.09 -7.71
N ILE A 34 4.76 9.39 -7.75
CA ILE A 34 3.43 9.92 -7.41
C ILE A 34 2.95 10.73 -8.62
N GLU A 35 1.82 10.33 -9.17
CA GLU A 35 1.22 10.92 -10.37
C GLU A 35 -0.14 11.51 -10.04
N GLY A 36 -0.41 12.71 -10.56
CA GLY A 36 -1.58 13.49 -10.19
C GLY A 36 -1.29 14.98 -10.01
N SER A 37 -2.32 15.68 -9.54
CA SER A 37 -2.36 17.09 -9.21
C SER A 37 -1.36 17.45 -8.11
N ARG A 38 -1.08 18.75 -7.99
CA ARG A 38 -0.17 19.26 -6.96
C ARG A 38 -0.68 18.96 -5.55
N GLU A 39 -1.95 19.22 -5.30
CA GLU A 39 -2.60 18.99 -4.00
C GLU A 39 -2.55 17.50 -3.62
N PHE A 40 -2.89 16.62 -4.56
CA PHE A 40 -2.80 15.17 -4.35
C PHE A 40 -1.38 14.72 -3.99
N LYS A 41 -0.37 15.23 -4.72
CA LYS A 41 1.04 14.92 -4.45
C LYS A 41 1.47 15.38 -3.06
N GLU A 42 1.06 16.57 -2.62
CA GLU A 42 1.38 17.09 -1.29
C GLU A 42 0.77 16.22 -0.19
N LYS A 43 -0.52 15.89 -0.30
CA LYS A 43 -1.23 15.01 0.66
C LYS A 43 -0.69 13.58 0.67
N THR A 44 -0.40 13.02 -0.50
CA THR A 44 0.20 11.68 -0.60
C THR A 44 1.58 11.65 0.05
N ARG A 45 2.39 12.71 -0.08
CA ARG A 45 3.69 12.79 0.60
C ARG A 45 3.54 12.80 2.12
N GLU A 46 2.50 13.43 2.65
CA GLU A 46 2.19 13.38 4.08
C GLU A 46 1.89 11.96 4.55
N ALA A 47 1.03 11.22 3.83
CA ALA A 47 0.78 9.81 4.10
C ALA A 47 2.09 8.97 4.06
N LEU A 48 2.96 9.24 3.08
CA LEU A 48 4.28 8.59 2.99
C LEU A 48 5.21 8.93 4.18
N ARG A 49 5.05 10.07 4.87
CA ARG A 49 5.82 10.36 6.09
C ARG A 49 5.48 9.37 7.19
N PHE A 50 4.21 9.04 7.37
CA PHE A 50 3.76 8.06 8.36
C PHE A 50 4.25 6.64 8.03
N ILE A 51 4.25 6.27 6.74
CA ILE A 51 4.81 5.00 6.26
C ILE A 51 6.32 4.90 6.53
N LYS A 52 7.06 6.00 6.36
CA LYS A 52 8.49 6.05 6.70
C LYS A 52 8.74 5.93 8.19
N ALA A 53 7.99 6.68 9.02
CA ALA A 53 8.14 6.65 10.49
C ALA A 53 7.90 5.24 11.09
N THR A 54 7.03 4.47 10.45
CA THR A 54 6.70 3.10 10.85
C THR A 54 7.65 2.03 10.27
N GLY A 55 8.58 2.41 9.40
CA GLY A 55 9.56 1.50 8.78
C GLY A 55 9.00 0.65 7.64
N TYR A 56 7.80 0.95 7.13
CA TYR A 56 7.18 0.20 6.02
C TYR A 56 7.56 0.75 4.64
N TYR A 57 8.42 1.78 4.56
CA TYR A 57 8.72 2.39 3.26
C TYR A 57 9.46 1.47 2.29
N ASP A 58 10.38 0.65 2.79
CA ASP A 58 11.07 -0.33 1.95
C ASP A 58 10.12 -1.43 1.48
N PHE A 59 9.27 -1.93 2.38
CA PHE A 59 8.20 -2.85 2.04
C PHE A 59 7.29 -2.29 0.95
N LEU A 60 6.83 -1.04 1.10
CA LEU A 60 6.02 -0.37 0.09
C LEU A 60 6.73 -0.33 -1.27
N ARG A 61 8.01 0.08 -1.29
CA ARG A 61 8.79 0.18 -2.53
C ARG A 61 9.12 -1.17 -3.17
N THR A 62 9.11 -2.26 -2.41
CA THR A 62 9.29 -3.60 -2.98
C THR A 62 8.10 -3.98 -3.87
N TYR A 63 6.88 -3.62 -3.47
CA TYR A 63 5.66 -4.11 -4.13
C TYR A 63 4.94 -3.05 -4.96
N ILE A 64 5.08 -1.76 -4.64
CA ILE A 64 4.39 -0.66 -5.31
C ILE A 64 5.40 0.23 -6.02
N ARG A 65 5.19 0.40 -7.32
CA ARG A 65 5.94 1.28 -8.20
C ARG A 65 5.43 2.71 -8.16
N GLN A 66 4.12 2.89 -8.10
CA GLN A 66 3.52 4.21 -8.24
C GLN A 66 2.20 4.36 -7.49
N ILE A 67 1.91 5.61 -7.11
CA ILE A 67 0.63 6.04 -6.56
C ILE A 67 0.05 7.06 -7.53
N VAL A 68 -1.15 6.77 -8.04
CA VAL A 68 -1.76 7.54 -9.14
C VAL A 68 -3.10 8.11 -8.68
N GLU A 69 -3.28 9.41 -8.89
CA GLU A 69 -4.57 10.08 -8.69
C GLU A 69 -5.58 9.65 -9.76
N ILE A 70 -6.79 9.29 -9.33
CA ILE A 70 -7.90 8.96 -10.22
C ILE A 70 -9.20 9.62 -9.74
N ASN A 71 -10.18 9.74 -10.64
CA ASN A 71 -11.52 10.23 -10.30
C ASN A 71 -12.50 9.11 -9.87
N GLY A 72 -12.05 7.84 -9.89
CA GLY A 72 -12.86 6.66 -9.58
C GLY A 72 -12.65 6.10 -8.18
N LEU A 73 -12.95 4.81 -8.02
CA LEU A 73 -12.73 4.07 -6.77
C LEU A 73 -11.26 3.76 -6.56
N SER A 74 -10.73 4.10 -5.39
CA SER A 74 -9.37 3.77 -4.97
C SER A 74 -9.17 2.26 -4.92
N GLN A 75 -8.08 1.75 -5.50
CA GLN A 75 -7.82 0.31 -5.60
C GLN A 75 -6.34 0.01 -5.84
N LEU A 76 -5.97 -1.27 -5.70
CA LEU A 76 -4.74 -1.79 -6.24
C LEU A 76 -4.92 -2.01 -7.76
N ARG A 77 -3.88 -1.77 -8.53
CA ARG A 77 -3.78 -2.16 -9.93
C ARG A 77 -2.53 -3.01 -10.11
N GLU A 78 -2.71 -4.33 -9.99
CA GLU A 78 -1.65 -5.34 -9.95
C GLU A 78 -0.80 -5.31 -11.21
N SER A 79 -1.44 -5.18 -12.37
CA SER A 79 -0.77 -5.17 -13.67
C SER A 79 0.23 -4.02 -13.83
N GLU A 80 0.13 -2.98 -13.01
CA GLU A 80 1.04 -1.82 -13.03
C GLU A 80 1.88 -1.69 -11.75
N ALA A 81 1.70 -2.60 -10.79
CA ALA A 81 2.20 -2.46 -9.42
C ALA A 81 1.85 -1.06 -8.84
N ALA A 82 0.62 -0.61 -9.06
CA ALA A 82 0.19 0.76 -8.77
C ALA A 82 -0.92 0.80 -7.73
N VAL A 83 -0.91 1.81 -6.87
CA VAL A 83 -2.07 2.15 -6.03
C VAL A 83 -2.79 3.33 -6.67
N TRP A 84 -4.02 3.10 -7.08
CA TRP A 84 -4.91 4.17 -7.52
C TRP A 84 -5.63 4.75 -6.33
N LEU A 85 -5.56 6.07 -6.17
CA LEU A 85 -6.20 6.80 -5.08
C LEU A 85 -7.06 7.92 -5.63
N ASN A 86 -8.27 8.00 -5.10
CA ASN A 86 -9.12 9.15 -5.24
C ASN A 86 -8.58 10.32 -4.40
N SER A 87 -8.70 11.55 -4.90
CA SER A 87 -8.33 12.79 -4.19
C SER A 87 -9.04 12.95 -2.84
N TYR A 88 -10.25 12.40 -2.68
CA TYR A 88 -10.96 12.36 -1.39
C TYR A 88 -10.26 11.45 -0.37
N CYS A 89 -9.71 10.31 -0.79
CA CYS A 89 -9.04 9.37 0.11
C CYS A 89 -7.77 9.97 0.72
N VAL A 90 -7.06 10.85 0.00
CA VAL A 90 -5.84 11.48 0.51
C VAL A 90 -6.09 12.69 1.41
N LYS A 91 -7.34 13.13 1.60
CA LYS A 91 -7.66 14.24 2.52
C LYS A 91 -7.31 13.91 3.97
N ASP A 92 -7.45 12.64 4.33
CA ASP A 92 -6.96 12.10 5.59
C ASP A 92 -5.69 11.29 5.33
N ALA A 93 -4.55 11.87 5.69
CA ALA A 93 -3.26 11.24 5.42
C ALA A 93 -2.99 10.00 6.28
N VAL A 94 -3.60 9.87 7.46
CA VAL A 94 -3.47 8.67 8.31
C VAL A 94 -4.22 7.52 7.66
N ASP A 95 -5.46 7.78 7.24
CA ASP A 95 -6.28 6.79 6.56
C ASP A 95 -5.66 6.38 5.22
N ALA A 96 -5.24 7.34 4.41
CA ALA A 96 -4.53 7.09 3.15
C ALA A 96 -3.26 6.25 3.34
N ALA A 97 -2.45 6.55 4.37
CA ALA A 97 -1.24 5.79 4.66
C ALA A 97 -1.57 4.32 4.96
N SER A 98 -2.59 4.08 5.78
CA SER A 98 -3.03 2.73 6.13
C SER A 98 -3.60 1.97 4.93
N PHE A 99 -4.34 2.66 4.04
CA PHE A 99 -4.84 2.09 2.78
C PHE A 99 -3.71 1.72 1.82
N ILE A 100 -2.71 2.59 1.65
CA ILE A 100 -1.54 2.31 0.81
C ILE A 100 -0.82 1.05 1.29
N ILE A 101 -0.65 0.87 2.61
CA ILE A 101 -0.04 -0.33 3.17
C ILE A 101 -0.90 -1.57 2.94
N GLN A 102 -2.22 -1.47 3.14
CA GLN A 102 -3.16 -2.54 2.78
C GLN A 102 -2.98 -2.99 1.33
N LYS A 103 -2.93 -2.04 0.37
CA LYS A 103 -2.76 -2.35 -1.06
C LYS A 103 -1.37 -2.91 -1.38
N ALA A 104 -0.32 -2.47 -0.69
CA ALA A 104 1.01 -3.07 -0.84
C ALA A 104 1.05 -4.54 -0.35
N TRP A 105 0.33 -4.87 0.72
CA TRP A 105 0.17 -6.25 1.17
C TRP A 105 -0.63 -7.10 0.19
N GLN A 106 -1.72 -6.57 -0.36
CA GLN A 106 -2.48 -7.24 -1.42
C GLN A 106 -1.59 -7.53 -2.64
N MET A 107 -0.75 -6.58 -3.06
CA MET A 107 0.20 -6.79 -4.15
C MET A 107 1.24 -7.88 -3.84
N LYS A 108 1.72 -7.96 -2.59
CA LYS A 108 2.55 -9.07 -2.14
C LYS A 108 1.82 -10.40 -2.26
N GLU A 109 0.59 -10.51 -1.77
CA GLU A 109 -0.17 -11.76 -1.84
C GLU A 109 -0.44 -12.21 -3.28
N TYR A 110 -0.72 -11.26 -4.17
CA TYR A 110 -0.84 -11.51 -5.61
C TYR A 110 0.45 -12.10 -6.19
N LEU A 111 1.61 -11.53 -5.86
CA LEU A 111 2.91 -12.04 -6.30
C LEU A 111 3.32 -13.34 -5.59
N ASP A 112 2.82 -13.62 -4.40
CA ASP A 112 3.02 -14.91 -3.73
C ASP A 112 2.16 -16.03 -4.34
N GLY A 113 1.18 -15.69 -5.20
CA GLY A 113 0.25 -16.63 -5.80
C GLY A 113 -0.80 -17.13 -4.81
N LYS A 114 -1.06 -16.36 -3.73
CA LYS A 114 -2.11 -16.68 -2.78
C LYS A 114 -3.47 -16.50 -3.44
N LEU A 115 -4.36 -17.47 -3.22
CA LEU A 115 -5.71 -17.43 -3.74
C LEU A 115 -6.51 -16.29 -3.08
N TYR A 116 -7.23 -15.55 -3.91
CA TYR A 116 -8.12 -14.44 -3.55
C TYR A 116 -9.60 -14.87 -3.43
N TYR A 117 -9.87 -16.17 -3.49
CA TYR A 117 -11.21 -16.69 -3.27
C TYR A 117 -11.56 -16.54 -1.80
N ASP A 118 -12.82 -16.19 -1.53
CA ASP A 118 -13.43 -15.96 -0.22
C ASP A 118 -13.07 -14.63 0.50
N GLY A 119 -13.88 -14.25 1.50
CA GLY A 119 -13.70 -13.03 2.28
C GLY A 119 -12.44 -13.00 3.14
N ASN A 120 -11.67 -14.11 3.23
CA ASN A 120 -10.47 -14.18 4.05
C ASN A 120 -9.34 -13.33 3.44
N ALA A 121 -9.31 -13.12 2.13
CA ALA A 121 -8.31 -12.26 1.50
C ALA A 121 -8.48 -10.79 1.92
N GLU A 122 -9.72 -10.30 1.98
CA GLU A 122 -10.01 -8.96 2.49
C GLU A 122 -9.77 -8.87 3.99
N LEU A 123 -10.14 -9.89 4.78
CA LEU A 123 -9.85 -9.92 6.21
C LEU A 123 -8.34 -9.76 6.49
N ARG A 124 -7.48 -10.55 5.82
CA ARG A 124 -6.02 -10.44 5.97
C ARG A 124 -5.50 -9.07 5.56
N ALA A 125 -6.06 -8.45 4.52
CA ALA A 125 -5.66 -7.13 4.10
C ALA A 125 -6.04 -6.06 5.15
N VAL A 126 -7.23 -6.16 5.75
CA VAL A 126 -7.70 -5.29 6.84
C VAL A 126 -6.85 -5.46 8.10
N GLU A 127 -6.46 -6.68 8.47
CA GLU A 127 -5.54 -6.92 9.58
C GLU A 127 -4.23 -6.14 9.42
N LYS A 128 -3.68 -6.07 8.20
CA LYS A 128 -2.45 -5.29 7.91
C LYS A 128 -2.65 -3.79 8.02
N ARG A 129 -3.86 -3.31 7.74
CA ARG A 129 -4.24 -1.91 8.01
C ARG A 129 -4.25 -1.63 9.51
N VAL A 130 -4.85 -2.51 10.31
CA VAL A 130 -4.93 -2.41 11.77
C VAL A 130 -3.54 -2.49 12.42
N GLU A 131 -2.68 -3.41 11.96
CA GLU A 131 -1.28 -3.50 12.40
C GLU A 131 -0.52 -2.19 12.15
N PHE A 132 -0.68 -1.60 10.96
CA PHE A 132 -0.05 -0.33 10.61
C PHE A 132 -0.51 0.80 11.54
N LEU A 133 -1.83 0.94 11.74
CA LEU A 133 -2.41 1.99 12.58
C LEU A 133 -1.95 1.88 14.03
N ASN A 134 -1.92 0.67 14.61
CA ASN A 134 -1.38 0.45 15.95
C ASN A 134 0.09 0.84 16.06
N LYS A 135 0.91 0.49 15.05
CA LYS A 135 2.32 0.86 15.01
C LYS A 135 2.52 2.37 14.90
N LEU A 136 1.73 3.04 14.07
CA LEU A 136 1.79 4.50 13.92
C LEU A 136 1.38 5.20 15.21
N LYS A 137 0.27 4.78 15.82
CA LYS A 137 -0.24 5.29 17.10
C LYS A 137 0.83 5.26 18.20
N ASN A 138 1.55 4.14 18.31
CA ASN A 138 2.58 3.93 19.34
C ASN A 138 3.89 4.68 19.06
N LYS A 139 4.18 5.03 17.80
CA LYS A 139 5.40 5.74 17.41
C LYS A 139 5.25 7.26 17.33
N THR A 140 4.05 7.75 17.03
CA THR A 140 3.83 9.18 16.83
C THR A 140 3.88 9.94 18.15
N ARG A 141 4.48 11.13 18.10
CA ARG A 141 4.43 12.12 19.20
C ARG A 141 3.32 13.14 19.01
N GLU A 142 2.72 13.19 17.81
CA GLU A 142 1.66 14.13 17.47
C GLU A 142 0.32 13.61 17.96
N GLU A 143 -0.28 14.31 18.92
CA GLU A 143 -1.53 13.91 19.55
C GLU A 143 -2.68 13.76 18.54
N LYS A 144 -2.78 14.68 17.57
CA LYS A 144 -3.78 14.60 16.49
C LYS A 144 -3.66 13.32 15.65
N VAL A 145 -2.44 12.88 15.37
CA VAL A 145 -2.20 11.64 14.61
C VAL A 145 -2.57 10.42 15.45
N ARG A 146 -2.27 10.45 16.75
CA ARG A 146 -2.63 9.38 17.69
C ARG A 146 -4.14 9.22 17.80
N GLN A 147 -4.86 10.31 18.06
CA GLN A 147 -6.32 10.34 18.12
C GLN A 147 -6.94 9.84 16.82
N ARG A 148 -6.41 10.28 15.67
CA ARG A 148 -6.93 9.80 14.39
C ARG A 148 -6.70 8.31 14.16
N CYS A 149 -5.57 7.75 14.61
CA CYS A 149 -5.35 6.31 14.56
C CYS A 149 -6.38 5.56 15.43
N GLU A 150 -6.70 6.07 16.62
CA GLU A 150 -7.68 5.46 17.53
C GLU A 150 -9.10 5.46 16.94
N GLU A 151 -9.52 6.58 16.35
CA GLU A 151 -10.80 6.68 15.63
C GLU A 151 -10.91 5.64 14.51
N LEU A 152 -9.88 5.55 13.66
CA LEU A 152 -9.85 4.57 12.57
C LEU A 152 -9.86 3.15 13.11
N LEU A 153 -9.04 2.83 14.11
CA LEU A 153 -9.01 1.50 14.74
C LEU A 153 -10.38 1.10 15.28
N LYS A 154 -11.13 2.02 15.89
CA LYS A 154 -12.50 1.78 16.35
C LYS A 154 -13.43 1.45 15.18
N GLN A 155 -13.39 2.24 14.11
CA GLN A 155 -14.20 1.98 12.90
C GLN A 155 -13.92 0.60 12.30
N TRP A 156 -12.64 0.19 12.21
CA TRP A 156 -12.28 -1.13 11.69
C TRP A 156 -12.68 -2.26 12.63
N SER A 157 -12.64 -2.05 13.95
CA SER A 157 -13.14 -3.06 14.90
C SER A 157 -14.65 -3.28 14.77
N GLU A 158 -15.43 -2.23 14.58
CA GLU A 158 -16.88 -2.31 14.40
C GLU A 158 -17.25 -2.92 13.03
N SER A 159 -16.44 -2.68 12.00
CA SER A 159 -16.68 -3.19 10.64
C SER A 159 -16.39 -4.68 10.48
N VAL A 160 -15.53 -5.28 11.32
CA VAL A 160 -15.23 -6.74 11.30
C VAL A 160 -16.40 -7.56 11.86
N TYR A 161 -17.33 -6.94 12.59
CA TYR A 161 -18.51 -7.58 13.17
C TYR A 161 -19.82 -7.35 12.37
N LEU A 162 -19.73 -6.72 11.20
CA LEU A 162 -20.83 -6.53 10.24
C LEU A 162 -20.68 -7.50 9.06
#